data_AF-A0A842PMV7-F1
#
_entry.id   AF-A0A842PMV7-F1
#
_cell.length_a   1.000
_cell.length_b   1.000
_cell.length_c   1.000
_cell.angle_alpha   90.00
_cell.angle_beta   90.00
_cell.angle_gamma   90.00
#
_symmetry.space_group_name_H-M   'P 1'
#
loop_
_entity.id
_entity.type
_entity.pdbx_description
1 polymer ?
#
loop_
_entity_poly.entity_id
_entity_poly.type
_entity_poly.pdbx_seq_one_letter_code
_entity_poly.pdbx_strand_id
1 'polypeptide(L)'
;MLTAERAVSKAGLDAVALKPAECDVREALSVPLDVVAIDYEGRERLPDEDVLRDLAAEKEVRLTTPVRTDGFDPLGDDSLYEWLPDGVRQVLVAGHGAYLTDDEARRAVAPRLRAARERAPDAWVGTEGIERIALAAGGTQYELLSRSTRRDVRALRAAGFGGEVALYAPTALTDDDDEILDAVGAYVSRRRPVARALPDDAATDASAEGRAREVLLKAARDYALIGSVDDIRRRIDDLRDAGIDLVVGYPARGVDEFAE
;
A
#
# COMPACT_ATOMS: atom_id res chain seq x y z
N MET A 1 26.55 -4.67 -3.92
CA MET A 1 26.17 -3.35 -4.45
C MET A 1 26.11 -3.34 -5.99
N LEU A 2 25.59 -4.42 -6.60
CA LEU A 2 25.22 -4.53 -8.03
C LEU A 2 23.92 -5.38 -8.15
N THR A 3 23.25 -5.57 -7.02
CA THR A 3 22.31 -6.66 -6.74
C THR A 3 20.91 -6.12 -6.48
N ALA A 4 20.78 -5.00 -5.76
CA ALA A 4 19.50 -4.40 -5.40
C ALA A 4 18.83 -3.68 -6.58
N GLU A 5 19.58 -2.87 -7.36
CA GLU A 5 19.13 -2.27 -8.64
C GLU A 5 18.44 -3.30 -9.54
N ARG A 6 19.03 -4.50 -9.59
CA ARG A 6 18.52 -5.63 -10.38
C ARG A 6 17.35 -6.33 -9.70
N ALA A 7 17.25 -6.36 -8.38
CA ALA A 7 16.30 -7.24 -7.70
C ALA A 7 14.85 -6.77 -7.86
N VAL A 8 14.57 -5.52 -7.53
CA VAL A 8 13.21 -4.95 -7.56
C VAL A 8 12.69 -4.83 -9.00
N SER A 9 13.51 -4.27 -9.91
CA SER A 9 13.18 -4.20 -11.34
C SER A 9 13.01 -5.60 -11.97
N LYS A 10 13.82 -6.60 -11.60
CA LYS A 10 13.63 -7.98 -12.11
C LYS A 10 12.46 -8.70 -11.49
N ALA A 11 12.09 -8.36 -10.25
CA ALA A 11 10.91 -8.88 -9.59
C ALA A 11 9.64 -8.40 -10.33
N GLY A 12 9.71 -7.27 -11.03
CA GLY A 12 8.60 -6.77 -11.85
C GLY A 12 7.63 -5.88 -11.07
N LEU A 13 8.08 -5.30 -9.96
CA LEU A 13 7.36 -4.25 -9.24
C LEU A 13 7.29 -2.99 -10.11
N ASP A 14 6.16 -2.29 -10.05
CA ASP A 14 5.87 -1.11 -10.87
C ASP A 14 6.06 0.19 -10.07
N ALA A 15 5.90 0.12 -8.74
CA ALA A 15 6.03 1.25 -7.83
C ALA A 15 6.53 0.81 -6.45
N VAL A 16 7.05 1.75 -5.67
CA VAL A 16 7.40 1.55 -4.25
C VAL A 16 6.43 2.31 -3.36
N ALA A 17 6.02 1.71 -2.24
CA ALA A 17 5.33 2.42 -1.17
C ALA A 17 6.28 2.67 -0.01
N LEU A 18 6.37 3.92 0.45
CA LEU A 18 7.20 4.32 1.60
C LEU A 18 6.36 4.97 2.69
N LYS A 19 6.75 4.72 3.94
CA LYS A 19 6.09 5.26 5.12
C LYS A 19 7.02 6.23 5.84
N PRO A 20 6.66 7.53 5.97
CA PRO A 20 7.47 8.50 6.70
C PRO A 20 7.73 8.15 8.17
N ALA A 21 6.89 7.29 8.77
CA ALA A 21 7.10 6.82 10.14
C ALA A 21 8.25 5.81 10.27
N GLU A 22 8.72 5.23 9.16
CA GLU A 22 9.65 4.10 9.13
C GLU A 22 10.97 4.44 8.39
N CYS A 23 10.96 5.38 7.45
CA CYS A 23 12.15 5.83 6.70
C CYS A 23 12.08 7.31 6.29
N ASP A 24 13.20 7.89 5.85
CA ASP A 24 13.16 9.16 5.11
C ASP A 24 12.64 8.88 3.69
N VAL A 25 11.52 9.50 3.31
CA VAL A 25 10.93 9.28 1.98
C VAL A 25 11.81 9.76 0.83
N ARG A 26 12.84 10.58 1.10
CA ARG A 26 13.87 10.92 0.09
C ARG A 26 14.65 9.72 -0.40
N GLU A 27 14.71 8.64 0.37
CA GLU A 27 15.34 7.39 -0.03
C GLU A 27 14.68 6.77 -1.28
N ALA A 28 13.45 7.20 -1.63
CA ALA A 28 12.82 6.86 -2.89
C ALA A 28 13.64 7.26 -4.14
N LEU A 29 14.49 8.28 -4.04
CA LEU A 29 15.37 8.69 -5.14
C LEU A 29 16.42 7.63 -5.47
N SER A 30 16.80 6.81 -4.49
CA SER A 30 17.72 5.70 -4.65
C SER A 30 17.02 4.39 -5.06
N VAL A 31 15.70 4.38 -5.17
CA VAL A 31 14.93 3.21 -5.62
C VAL A 31 14.77 3.26 -7.14
N PRO A 32 15.08 2.18 -7.88
CA PRO A 32 15.04 2.12 -9.34
C PRO A 32 13.60 1.91 -9.88
N LEU A 33 12.63 2.62 -9.31
CA LEU A 33 11.23 2.63 -9.75
C LEU A 33 10.78 4.08 -9.93
N ASP A 34 9.97 4.35 -10.95
CA ASP A 34 9.56 5.71 -11.32
C ASP A 34 8.39 6.23 -10.46
N VAL A 35 7.58 5.33 -9.90
CA VAL A 35 6.39 5.68 -9.12
C VAL A 35 6.60 5.41 -7.64
N VAL A 36 6.27 6.40 -6.81
CA VAL A 36 6.42 6.37 -5.35
C VAL A 36 5.08 6.70 -4.70
N ALA A 37 4.52 5.75 -3.97
CA ALA A 37 3.38 5.98 -3.09
C ALA A 37 3.88 6.34 -1.69
N ILE A 38 3.56 7.55 -1.22
CA ILE A 38 3.86 7.98 0.15
C ILE A 38 2.63 7.69 1.01
N ASP A 39 2.75 6.69 1.87
CA ASP A 39 1.71 6.25 2.78
C ASP A 39 2.02 6.71 4.21
N TYR A 40 1.39 7.80 4.65
CA TYR A 40 1.62 8.35 5.97
C TYR A 40 0.53 7.96 6.97
N GLU A 41 0.94 7.81 8.23
CA GLU A 41 0.07 7.42 9.34
C GLU A 41 -0.04 8.58 10.33
N GLY A 42 -1.15 9.32 10.29
CA GLY A 42 -1.36 10.50 11.13
C GLY A 42 -0.78 11.79 10.53
N ARG A 43 -1.42 12.93 10.81
CA ARG A 43 -1.09 14.24 10.22
C ARG A 43 0.34 14.68 10.55
N GLU A 44 0.83 14.32 11.72
CA GLU A 44 2.20 14.58 12.19
C GLU A 44 3.29 13.85 11.39
N ARG A 45 2.90 12.89 10.54
CA ARG A 45 3.80 12.14 9.64
C ARG A 45 3.71 12.60 8.20
N LEU A 46 2.90 13.60 7.89
CA LEU A 46 2.84 14.21 6.56
C LEU A 46 4.21 14.84 6.24
N PRO A 47 4.88 14.47 5.12
CA PRO A 47 6.15 15.08 4.77
C PRO A 47 6.04 16.57 4.49
N ASP A 48 7.13 17.31 4.69
CA ASP A 48 7.19 18.73 4.36
C ASP A 48 7.02 18.97 2.85
N GLU A 49 6.53 20.16 2.50
CA GLU A 49 6.23 20.55 1.12
C GLU A 49 7.47 20.44 0.22
N ASP A 50 8.62 20.91 0.70
CA ASP A 50 9.88 20.88 -0.03
C ASP A 50 10.32 19.44 -0.33
N VAL A 51 10.07 18.49 0.59
CA VAL A 51 10.35 17.07 0.39
C VAL A 51 9.53 16.53 -0.78
N LEU A 52 8.23 16.83 -0.79
CA LEU A 52 7.31 16.36 -1.82
C LEU A 52 7.66 16.97 -3.18
N ARG A 53 8.06 18.25 -3.21
CA ARG A 53 8.49 18.96 -4.42
C ARG A 53 9.77 18.37 -5.00
N ASP A 54 10.77 18.11 -4.16
CA ASP A 54 12.03 17.49 -4.58
C ASP A 54 11.79 16.09 -5.18
N LEU A 55 10.92 15.29 -4.54
CA LEU A 55 10.55 13.98 -5.05
C LEU A 55 9.78 14.06 -6.38
N ALA A 56 8.80 14.97 -6.47
CA ALA A 56 7.98 15.13 -7.67
C ALA A 56 8.76 15.68 -8.89
N ALA A 57 9.94 16.27 -8.67
CA ALA A 57 10.83 16.69 -9.74
C ALA A 57 11.46 15.50 -10.49
N GLU A 58 11.61 14.35 -9.83
CA GLU A 58 12.34 13.18 -10.35
C GLU A 58 11.46 11.92 -10.50
N LYS A 59 10.36 11.82 -9.74
CA LYS A 59 9.49 10.63 -9.65
C LYS A 59 8.02 11.00 -9.79
N GLU A 60 7.19 10.05 -10.21
CA GLU A 60 5.73 10.18 -10.06
C GLU A 60 5.35 9.92 -8.59
N VAL A 61 5.08 10.99 -7.86
CA VAL A 61 4.71 10.92 -6.44
C VAL A 61 3.19 10.80 -6.29
N ARG A 62 2.76 9.85 -5.46
CA ARG A 62 1.36 9.63 -5.08
C ARG A 62 1.22 9.69 -3.57
N LEU A 63 0.55 10.71 -3.04
CA LEU A 63 0.39 10.91 -1.61
C LEU A 63 -0.97 10.36 -1.12
N THR A 64 -0.95 9.52 -0.08
CA THR A 64 -2.17 9.13 0.65
C THR A 64 -2.95 10.38 1.09
N THR A 65 -4.20 10.52 0.64
CA THR A 65 -5.05 11.68 0.92
C THR A 65 -6.34 11.19 1.60
N PRO A 66 -6.43 11.25 2.94
CA PRO A 66 -7.60 10.80 3.68
C PRO A 66 -8.73 11.82 3.60
N VAL A 67 -9.79 11.51 2.83
CA VAL A 67 -10.86 12.46 2.51
C VAL A 67 -11.75 12.86 3.69
N ARG A 68 -11.59 12.21 4.85
CA ARG A 68 -12.32 12.56 6.08
C ARG A 68 -11.52 13.48 7.00
N THR A 69 -10.22 13.60 6.81
CA THR A 69 -9.34 14.33 7.72
C THR A 69 -9.36 15.83 7.43
N ASP A 70 -9.34 16.66 8.47
CA ASP A 70 -9.22 18.12 8.32
C ASP A 70 -7.95 18.49 7.56
N GLY A 71 -8.09 19.43 6.62
CA GLY A 71 -7.10 19.78 5.61
C GLY A 71 -7.33 19.07 4.27
N PHE A 72 -7.84 17.84 4.28
CA PHE A 72 -8.14 17.06 3.06
C PHE A 72 -9.62 16.70 2.91
N ASP A 73 -10.52 17.26 3.72
CA ASP A 73 -11.96 17.05 3.59
C ASP A 73 -12.54 18.00 2.53
N PRO A 74 -12.87 17.52 1.32
CA PRO A 74 -13.35 18.38 0.24
C PRO A 74 -14.75 18.97 0.50
N LEU A 75 -15.43 18.53 1.57
CA LEU A 75 -16.73 19.03 2.03
C LEU A 75 -16.63 19.73 3.41
N GLY A 76 -15.42 19.98 3.89
CA GLY A 76 -15.11 20.55 5.19
C GLY A 76 -13.89 21.44 5.10
N ASP A 77 -12.93 21.23 6.00
CA ASP A 77 -11.62 21.87 5.92
C ASP A 77 -10.77 21.18 4.82
N ASP A 78 -10.54 21.90 3.73
CA ASP A 78 -9.73 21.49 2.59
C ASP A 78 -8.44 22.31 2.43
N SER A 79 -7.98 22.95 3.51
CA SER A 79 -6.82 23.86 3.51
C SER A 79 -5.50 23.24 3.02
N LEU A 80 -5.34 21.92 3.03
CA LEU A 80 -4.13 21.25 2.53
C LEU A 80 -4.17 20.95 1.02
N TYR A 81 -5.30 21.11 0.34
CA TYR A 81 -5.34 20.91 -1.12
C TYR A 81 -4.48 21.94 -1.86
N GLU A 82 -4.52 23.21 -1.43
CA GLU A 82 -3.72 24.29 -2.05
C GLU A 82 -2.25 24.23 -1.63
N TRP A 83 -1.94 23.51 -0.55
CA TRP A 83 -0.58 23.29 -0.06
C TRP A 83 0.16 22.20 -0.85
N LEU A 84 -0.55 21.26 -1.47
CA LEU A 84 0.08 20.18 -2.22
C LEU A 84 0.88 20.74 -3.42
N PRO A 85 2.18 20.41 -3.54
CA PRO A 85 2.98 20.85 -4.67
C PRO A 85 2.44 20.34 -6.01
N ASP A 86 2.60 21.16 -7.05
CA ASP A 86 2.38 20.73 -8.44
C ASP A 86 3.17 19.45 -8.74
N GLY A 87 2.53 18.50 -9.42
CA GLY A 87 3.14 17.21 -9.78
C GLY A 87 2.93 16.10 -8.74
N VAL A 88 2.50 16.41 -7.52
CA VAL A 88 2.11 15.40 -6.53
C VAL A 88 0.68 14.94 -6.83
N ARG A 89 0.54 13.68 -7.23
CA ARG A 89 -0.75 13.03 -7.42
C ARG A 89 -1.28 12.47 -6.10
N GLN A 90 -2.56 12.09 -6.07
CA GLN A 90 -3.22 11.67 -4.83
C GLN A 90 -3.63 10.19 -4.86
N VAL A 91 -3.62 9.57 -3.69
CA VAL A 91 -4.29 8.29 -3.39
C VAL A 91 -5.41 8.58 -2.41
N LEU A 92 -6.64 8.70 -2.90
CA LEU A 92 -7.79 9.03 -2.08
C LEU A 92 -8.19 7.82 -1.23
N VAL A 93 -8.23 8.00 0.08
CA VAL A 93 -8.62 6.96 1.03
C VAL A 93 -9.71 7.47 1.97
N ALA A 94 -10.47 6.56 2.57
CA ALA A 94 -11.41 6.94 3.62
C ALA A 94 -10.70 7.55 4.85
N GLY A 95 -9.42 7.22 5.07
CA GLY A 95 -8.68 7.51 6.29
C GLY A 95 -8.89 6.40 7.32
N HIS A 96 -7.80 5.91 7.91
CA HIS A 96 -7.83 4.79 8.84
C HIS A 96 -8.25 5.25 10.24
N GLY A 97 -9.17 4.52 10.88
CA GLY A 97 -9.82 4.95 12.14
C GLY A 97 -8.86 5.19 13.31
N ALA A 98 -7.69 4.56 13.31
CA ALA A 98 -6.67 4.80 14.35
C ALA A 98 -6.06 6.21 14.31
N TYR A 99 -6.15 6.91 13.18
CA TYR A 99 -5.57 8.24 12.97
C TYR A 99 -6.63 9.33 12.80
N LEU A 100 -7.92 8.96 12.85
CA LEU A 100 -9.02 9.91 12.78
C LEU A 100 -9.43 10.32 14.19
N THR A 101 -9.72 11.60 14.35
CA THR A 101 -10.51 12.07 15.49
C THR A 101 -11.92 11.48 15.44
N ASP A 102 -12.61 11.50 16.59
CA ASP A 102 -14.00 11.04 16.66
C ASP A 102 -14.91 11.78 15.67
N ASP A 103 -14.64 13.06 15.43
CA ASP A 103 -15.41 13.92 14.54
C ASP A 103 -15.19 13.55 13.08
N GLU A 104 -13.93 13.34 12.68
CA GLU A 104 -13.56 12.88 11.34
C GLU A 104 -14.10 11.48 11.05
N ALA A 105 -14.03 10.57 12.02
CA ALA A 105 -14.50 9.19 11.88
C ALA A 105 -16.00 9.11 11.54
N ARG A 106 -16.82 10.07 12.01
CA ARG A 106 -18.28 10.12 11.76
C ARG A 106 -18.66 10.67 10.39
N ARG A 107 -17.72 11.23 9.63
CA ARG A 107 -17.97 11.86 8.33
C ARG A 107 -18.33 10.82 7.26
N ALA A 108 -19.30 11.16 6.41
CA ALA A 108 -19.73 10.30 5.31
C ALA A 108 -18.66 10.22 4.22
N VAL A 109 -18.19 9.01 3.92
CA VAL A 109 -17.08 8.75 2.98
C VAL A 109 -17.50 8.98 1.52
N ALA A 110 -18.62 8.41 1.08
CA ALA A 110 -19.03 8.43 -0.33
C ALA A 110 -19.12 9.84 -0.96
N PRO A 111 -19.78 10.85 -0.36
CA PRO A 111 -19.84 12.17 -0.96
C PRO A 111 -18.46 12.87 -0.97
N ARG A 112 -17.59 12.58 0.01
CA ARG A 112 -16.24 13.13 0.09
C ARG A 112 -15.31 12.53 -0.96
N LEU A 113 -15.33 11.21 -1.12
CA LEU A 113 -14.58 10.56 -2.19
C LEU A 113 -14.99 11.08 -3.57
N ARG A 114 -16.29 11.27 -3.80
CA ARG A 114 -16.78 11.84 -5.05
C ARG A 114 -16.24 13.25 -5.30
N ALA A 115 -16.36 14.14 -4.30
CA ALA A 115 -15.87 15.51 -4.41
C ALA A 115 -14.34 15.56 -4.59
N ALA A 116 -13.59 14.72 -3.88
CA ALA A 116 -12.14 14.62 -4.05
C ALA A 116 -11.76 14.11 -5.45
N ARG A 117 -12.49 13.12 -5.99
CA ARG A 117 -12.29 12.60 -7.36
C ARG A 117 -12.60 13.61 -8.46
N GLU A 118 -13.60 14.47 -8.25
CA GLU A 118 -13.92 15.57 -9.17
C GLU A 118 -12.77 16.60 -9.22
N ARG A 119 -12.08 16.83 -8.10
CA ARG A 119 -10.91 17.71 -8.00
C ARG A 119 -9.63 17.08 -8.55
N ALA A 120 -9.42 15.79 -8.27
CA ALA A 120 -8.22 15.04 -8.66
C ALA A 120 -8.61 13.81 -9.51
N PRO A 121 -8.89 14.01 -10.82
CA PRO A 121 -9.46 12.99 -11.71
C PRO A 121 -8.49 11.85 -12.08
N ASP A 122 -7.21 11.98 -11.77
CA ASP A 122 -6.13 11.00 -11.95
C ASP A 122 -5.73 10.28 -10.65
N ALA A 123 -6.39 10.62 -9.54
CA ALA A 123 -6.14 9.99 -8.25
C ALA A 123 -6.47 8.49 -8.25
N TRP A 124 -5.65 7.72 -7.54
CA TRP A 124 -5.99 6.35 -7.16
C TRP A 124 -6.99 6.36 -6.02
N VAL A 125 -7.75 5.27 -5.84
CA VAL A 125 -8.72 5.15 -4.75
C VAL A 125 -8.44 3.90 -3.94
N GLY A 126 -8.01 4.09 -2.69
CA GLY A 126 -7.81 3.00 -1.74
C GLY A 126 -9.14 2.36 -1.37
N THR A 127 -9.17 1.03 -1.39
CA THR A 127 -10.42 0.26 -1.26
C THR A 127 -10.68 -0.26 0.13
N GLU A 128 -9.67 -0.23 1.02
CA GLU A 128 -9.74 -0.86 2.35
C GLU A 128 -10.97 -0.39 3.15
N GLY A 129 -11.90 -1.31 3.41
CA GLY A 129 -13.11 -1.07 4.19
C GLY A 129 -14.21 -0.28 3.48
N ILE A 130 -14.02 0.07 2.20
CA ILE A 130 -14.94 0.90 1.40
C ILE A 130 -15.06 0.42 -0.04
N GLU A 131 -14.87 -0.87 -0.32
CA GLU A 131 -14.68 -1.44 -1.65
C GLU A 131 -15.80 -1.05 -2.64
N ARG A 132 -17.05 -1.12 -2.19
CA ARG A 132 -18.21 -0.72 -3.02
C ARG A 132 -18.27 0.77 -3.31
N ILE A 133 -17.84 1.60 -2.36
CA ILE A 133 -17.81 3.06 -2.50
C ILE A 133 -16.67 3.46 -3.42
N ALA A 134 -15.49 2.85 -3.26
CA ALA A 134 -14.33 3.07 -4.11
C ALA A 134 -14.65 2.74 -5.57
N LEU A 135 -15.29 1.58 -5.81
CA LEU A 135 -15.71 1.18 -7.16
C LEU A 135 -16.69 2.19 -7.78
N ALA A 136 -17.63 2.71 -7.00
CA ALA A 136 -18.58 3.73 -7.47
C ALA A 136 -17.93 5.10 -7.71
N ALA A 137 -16.86 5.43 -6.99
CA ALA A 137 -16.08 6.65 -7.19
C ALA A 137 -15.20 6.60 -8.45
N GLY A 138 -14.85 5.39 -8.91
CA GLY A 138 -14.04 5.16 -10.10
C GLY A 138 -12.57 5.54 -9.91
N GLY A 139 -11.81 5.59 -11.01
CA GLY A 139 -10.34 5.73 -10.98
C GLY A 139 -9.63 4.39 -10.79
N THR A 140 -8.30 4.42 -10.72
CA THR A 140 -7.49 3.23 -10.43
C THR A 140 -7.84 2.71 -9.03
N GLN A 141 -8.30 1.47 -8.94
CA GLN A 141 -8.59 0.84 -7.65
C GLN A 141 -7.27 0.45 -7.01
N TYR A 142 -7.00 0.93 -5.81
CA TYR A 142 -5.78 0.63 -5.08
C TYR A 142 -6.08 -0.35 -3.95
N GLU A 143 -5.82 -1.63 -4.24
CA GLU A 143 -6.18 -2.79 -3.44
C GLU A 143 -5.02 -3.25 -2.55
N LEU A 144 -5.32 -3.82 -1.39
CA LEU A 144 -4.31 -4.52 -0.58
C LEU A 144 -4.22 -5.99 -1.01
N LEU A 145 -2.99 -6.51 -1.11
CA LEU A 145 -2.78 -7.94 -1.32
C LEU A 145 -3.44 -8.75 -0.21
N SER A 146 -4.25 -9.71 -0.63
CA SER A 146 -4.95 -10.63 0.25
C SER A 146 -5.04 -12.01 -0.37
N ARG A 147 -5.45 -12.98 0.46
CA ARG A 147 -5.73 -14.35 0.02
C ARG A 147 -6.76 -14.42 -1.12
N SER A 148 -7.70 -13.47 -1.21
CA SER A 148 -8.76 -13.49 -2.21
C SER A 148 -8.49 -12.61 -3.43
N THR A 149 -7.40 -11.82 -3.46
CA THR A 149 -7.10 -10.84 -4.53
C THR A 149 -7.32 -11.39 -5.93
N ARG A 150 -6.72 -12.54 -6.29
CA ARG A 150 -6.88 -13.11 -7.66
C ARG A 150 -8.33 -13.45 -7.99
N ARG A 151 -9.08 -13.96 -7.02
CA ARG A 151 -10.50 -14.30 -7.20
C ARG A 151 -11.33 -13.04 -7.37
N ASP A 152 -11.09 -12.05 -6.52
CA ASP A 152 -11.88 -10.82 -6.46
C ASP A 152 -11.66 -9.98 -7.72
N VAL A 153 -10.41 -9.87 -8.19
CA VAL A 153 -10.06 -9.17 -9.43
C VAL A 153 -10.65 -9.90 -10.64
N ARG A 154 -10.55 -11.23 -10.72
CA ARG A 154 -11.19 -11.99 -11.81
C ARG A 154 -12.71 -11.80 -11.83
N ALA A 155 -13.35 -11.78 -10.66
CA ALA A 155 -14.78 -11.51 -10.55
C ALA A 155 -15.11 -10.08 -11.01
N LEU A 156 -14.28 -9.11 -10.64
CA LEU A 156 -14.40 -7.71 -11.04
C LEU A 156 -14.26 -7.55 -12.57
N ARG A 157 -13.26 -8.19 -13.18
CA ARG A 157 -13.06 -8.23 -14.63
C ARG A 157 -14.21 -8.92 -15.35
N ALA A 158 -14.68 -10.07 -14.85
CA ALA A 158 -15.83 -10.79 -15.41
C ALA A 158 -17.14 -9.99 -15.32
N ALA A 159 -17.27 -9.11 -14.32
CA ALA A 159 -18.38 -8.17 -14.21
C ALA A 159 -18.26 -6.95 -15.15
N GLY A 160 -17.20 -6.89 -15.98
CA GLY A 160 -17.01 -5.85 -16.99
C GLY A 160 -16.23 -4.62 -16.51
N PHE A 161 -15.59 -4.67 -15.34
CA PHE A 161 -14.75 -3.57 -14.90
C PHE A 161 -13.48 -3.47 -15.77
N GLY A 162 -13.40 -2.40 -16.55
CA GLY A 162 -12.27 -2.09 -17.43
C GLY A 162 -11.29 -1.05 -16.87
N GLY A 163 -11.50 -0.56 -15.64
CA GLY A 163 -10.58 0.39 -15.00
C GLY A 163 -9.28 -0.28 -14.53
N GLU A 164 -8.30 0.53 -14.16
CA GLU A 164 -7.01 0.02 -13.67
C GLU A 164 -7.11 -0.49 -12.22
N VAL A 165 -6.33 -1.50 -11.87
CA VAL A 165 -6.16 -2.04 -10.52
C VAL A 165 -4.69 -2.04 -10.14
N ALA A 166 -4.33 -1.20 -9.18
CA ALA A 166 -3.03 -1.19 -8.52
C ALA A 166 -3.10 -2.02 -7.22
N LEU A 167 -2.04 -2.78 -6.92
CA LEU A 167 -2.00 -3.67 -5.77
C LEU A 167 -0.84 -3.31 -4.84
N TYR A 168 -1.16 -2.85 -3.63
CA TYR A 168 -0.19 -2.71 -2.54
C TYR A 168 0.16 -4.08 -1.96
N ALA A 169 1.45 -4.38 -1.85
CA ALA A 169 1.92 -5.62 -1.23
C ALA A 169 3.18 -5.39 -0.38
N PRO A 170 3.17 -5.73 0.91
CA PRO A 170 4.40 -5.93 1.67
C PRO A 170 5.29 -6.93 0.96
N THR A 171 6.57 -6.61 0.86
CA THR A 171 7.54 -7.37 0.07
C THR A 171 8.80 -7.58 0.89
N ALA A 172 9.31 -8.81 0.90
CA ALA A 172 10.59 -9.17 1.51
C ALA A 172 11.34 -10.10 0.57
N LEU A 173 12.55 -9.72 0.14
CA LEU A 173 13.38 -10.43 -0.83
C LEU A 173 14.21 -11.54 -0.16
N THR A 174 13.53 -12.45 0.55
CA THR A 174 14.15 -13.53 1.32
C THR A 174 13.28 -14.78 1.34
N ASP A 175 13.93 -15.94 1.32
CA ASP A 175 13.32 -17.27 1.50
C ASP A 175 13.56 -17.84 2.91
N ASP A 176 14.23 -17.09 3.79
CA ASP A 176 14.43 -17.45 5.18
C ASP A 176 13.15 -17.19 5.99
N ASP A 177 12.60 -18.24 6.57
CA ASP A 177 11.35 -18.16 7.33
C ASP A 177 11.44 -17.22 8.55
N ASP A 178 12.60 -17.11 9.20
CA ASP A 178 12.79 -16.20 10.35
C ASP A 178 12.79 -14.74 9.88
N GLU A 179 13.54 -14.44 8.82
CA GLU A 179 13.54 -13.09 8.23
C GLU A 179 12.16 -12.69 7.69
N ILE A 180 11.40 -13.64 7.12
CA ILE A 180 10.02 -13.42 6.69
C ILE A 180 9.14 -13.04 7.89
N LEU A 181 9.25 -13.75 9.02
CA LEU A 181 8.42 -13.49 10.18
C LEU A 181 8.77 -12.16 10.85
N ASP A 182 10.05 -11.82 10.93
CA ASP A 182 10.49 -10.52 11.42
C ASP A 182 9.96 -9.37 10.54
N ALA A 183 9.93 -9.57 9.21
CA ALA A 183 9.49 -8.56 8.27
C ALA A 183 7.97 -8.34 8.25
N VAL A 184 7.18 -9.43 8.17
CA VAL A 184 5.73 -9.33 7.91
C VAL A 184 4.85 -10.02 8.95
N GLY A 185 5.42 -10.71 9.93
CA GLY A 185 4.67 -11.48 10.92
C GLY A 185 3.70 -10.63 11.75
N ALA A 186 4.17 -9.47 12.25
CA ALA A 186 3.33 -8.51 12.98
C ALA A 186 2.24 -7.88 12.10
N TYR A 187 2.50 -7.73 10.79
CA TYR A 187 1.52 -7.22 9.83
C TYR A 187 0.42 -8.26 9.57
N VAL A 188 0.80 -9.51 9.28
CA VAL A 188 -0.17 -10.56 8.95
C VAL A 188 -0.98 -11.01 10.15
N SER A 189 -0.43 -10.95 11.36
CA SER A 189 -1.13 -11.33 12.59
C SER A 189 -2.36 -10.47 12.85
N ARG A 190 -2.35 -9.20 12.42
CA ARG A 190 -3.48 -8.26 12.55
C ARG A 190 -4.64 -8.57 11.60
N ARG A 191 -4.42 -9.39 10.57
CA ARG A 191 -5.49 -9.78 9.65
C ARG A 191 -6.49 -10.66 10.38
N ARG A 192 -7.76 -10.27 10.39
CA ARG A 192 -8.83 -10.93 11.18
C ARG A 192 -8.86 -12.47 11.07
N PRO A 193 -8.69 -13.10 9.89
CA PRO A 193 -8.65 -14.56 9.81
C PRO A 193 -7.41 -15.19 10.47
N VAL A 194 -6.29 -14.47 10.47
CA VAL A 194 -5.02 -14.88 11.08
C VAL A 194 -5.08 -14.69 12.58
N ALA A 195 -5.49 -13.51 13.07
CA ALA A 195 -5.69 -13.23 14.49
C ALA A 195 -6.57 -14.29 15.18
N ARG A 196 -7.62 -14.75 14.51
CA ARG A 196 -8.51 -15.82 15.02
C ARG A 196 -7.90 -17.21 15.05
N ALA A 197 -6.87 -17.45 14.24
CA ALA A 197 -6.20 -18.74 14.11
C ALA A 197 -4.94 -18.83 14.97
N LEU A 198 -4.45 -17.69 15.48
CA LEU A 198 -3.30 -17.63 16.38
C LEU A 198 -3.70 -18.05 17.80
N PRO A 199 -2.80 -18.76 18.52
CA PRO A 199 -2.91 -18.88 19.96
C PRO A 199 -2.87 -17.50 20.64
N ASP A 200 -3.48 -17.39 21.82
CA ASP A 200 -3.38 -16.19 22.65
C ASP A 200 -1.92 -15.88 22.99
N ASP A 201 -1.55 -14.60 22.96
CA ASP A 201 -0.21 -14.07 23.28
C ASP A 201 0.95 -14.69 22.48
N ALA A 202 0.66 -15.29 21.32
CA ALA A 202 1.70 -15.84 20.45
C ALA A 202 2.64 -14.74 19.92
N ALA A 203 3.94 -15.03 19.93
CA ALA A 203 4.93 -14.21 19.23
C ALA A 203 4.58 -14.11 17.74
N THR A 204 4.86 -12.95 17.14
CA THR A 204 4.56 -12.64 15.73
C THR A 204 5.80 -12.36 14.90
N ASP A 205 6.96 -12.75 15.39
CA ASP A 205 8.28 -12.56 14.79
C ASP A 205 8.98 -13.92 14.63
N ALA A 206 10.28 -13.95 14.35
CA ALA A 206 11.07 -15.18 14.22
C ALA A 206 10.98 -16.10 15.45
N SER A 207 10.68 -15.56 16.64
CA SER A 207 10.52 -16.34 17.87
C SER A 207 9.20 -17.11 17.95
N ALA A 208 8.31 -16.95 16.97
CA ALA A 208 7.10 -17.74 16.87
C ALA A 208 7.43 -19.23 16.72
N GLU A 209 6.83 -20.06 17.57
CA GLU A 209 7.02 -21.52 17.57
C GLU A 209 5.72 -22.28 17.27
N GLY A 210 5.88 -23.56 16.90
CA GLY A 210 4.79 -24.50 16.73
C GLY A 210 3.65 -23.98 15.85
N ARG A 211 2.43 -24.01 16.39
CA ARG A 211 1.22 -23.66 15.64
C ARG A 211 1.19 -22.19 15.21
N ALA A 212 1.72 -21.28 16.02
CA ALA A 212 1.76 -19.85 15.67
C ALA A 212 2.62 -19.62 14.44
N ARG A 213 3.83 -20.21 14.42
CA ARG A 213 4.76 -20.14 13.30
C ARG A 213 4.14 -20.64 12.00
N GLU A 214 3.52 -21.81 12.03
CA GLU A 214 2.84 -22.39 10.86
C GLU A 214 1.74 -21.46 10.29
N VAL A 215 0.95 -20.86 11.19
CA VAL A 215 -0.14 -19.94 10.80
C VAL A 215 0.44 -18.67 10.17
N LEU A 216 1.45 -18.08 10.79
CA LEU A 216 2.08 -16.84 10.32
C LEU A 216 2.78 -17.04 8.99
N LEU A 217 3.59 -18.09 8.81
CA LEU A 217 4.27 -18.37 7.54
C LEU A 217 3.29 -18.66 6.41
N LYS A 218 2.18 -19.33 6.70
CA LYS A 218 1.11 -19.52 5.72
C LYS A 218 0.45 -18.18 5.36
N ALA A 219 0.18 -17.34 6.35
CA ALA A 219 -0.41 -16.03 6.14
C ALA A 219 0.55 -15.07 5.40
N ALA A 220 1.85 -15.10 5.68
CA ALA A 220 2.86 -14.33 4.97
C ALA A 220 2.79 -14.61 3.47
N ARG A 221 2.65 -15.88 3.09
CA ARG A 221 2.40 -16.28 1.68
C ARG A 221 1.05 -15.81 1.15
N ASP A 222 0.05 -15.48 1.95
CA ASP A 222 -1.24 -14.99 1.46
C ASP A 222 -1.29 -13.46 1.31
N TYR A 223 -0.58 -12.73 2.17
CA TYR A 223 -0.70 -11.27 2.32
C TYR A 223 0.56 -10.47 1.97
N ALA A 224 1.66 -11.14 1.59
CA ALA A 224 2.91 -10.50 1.19
C ALA A 224 3.55 -11.18 -0.04
N LEU A 225 4.46 -10.46 -0.70
CA LEU A 225 5.36 -10.96 -1.73
C LEU A 225 6.69 -11.33 -1.07
N ILE A 226 6.88 -12.62 -0.83
CA ILE A 226 8.06 -13.16 -0.14
C ILE A 226 8.74 -14.23 -0.98
N GLY A 227 10.05 -14.36 -0.83
CA GLY A 227 10.89 -15.33 -1.52
C GLY A 227 11.99 -14.67 -2.34
N SER A 228 12.64 -15.45 -3.19
CA SER A 228 13.63 -14.94 -4.12
C SER A 228 13.01 -13.98 -5.14
N VAL A 229 13.84 -13.19 -5.82
CA VAL A 229 13.41 -12.32 -6.93
C VAL A 229 12.59 -13.09 -7.99
N ASP A 230 13.00 -14.32 -8.31
CA ASP A 230 12.30 -15.15 -9.28
C ASP A 230 10.96 -15.68 -8.77
N ASP A 231 10.84 -15.96 -7.46
CA ASP A 231 9.56 -16.33 -6.83
C ASP A 231 8.56 -15.18 -6.88
N ILE A 232 9.03 -13.97 -6.51
CA ILE A 232 8.20 -12.77 -6.52
C ILE A 232 7.79 -12.43 -7.95
N ARG A 233 8.70 -12.53 -8.92
CA ARG A 233 8.38 -12.31 -10.33
C ARG A 233 7.27 -13.22 -10.83
N ARG A 234 7.40 -14.54 -10.60
CA ARG A 234 6.35 -15.51 -10.97
C ARG A 234 5.01 -15.16 -10.32
N ARG A 235 5.05 -14.71 -9.07
CA ARG A 235 3.85 -14.32 -8.35
C ARG A 235 3.22 -13.04 -8.89
N ILE A 236 4.00 -12.07 -9.34
CA ILE A 236 3.52 -10.86 -10.01
C ILE A 236 2.92 -11.22 -11.36
N ASP A 237 3.55 -12.10 -12.13
CA ASP A 237 3.01 -12.59 -13.41
C ASP A 237 1.63 -13.27 -13.19
N ASP A 238 1.50 -14.12 -12.17
CA ASP A 238 0.23 -14.72 -11.74
C ASP A 238 -0.87 -13.68 -11.36
N LEU A 239 -0.47 -12.55 -10.78
CA LEU A 239 -1.36 -11.46 -10.40
C LEU A 239 -1.80 -10.66 -11.63
N ARG A 240 -0.88 -10.40 -12.56
CA ARG A 240 -1.17 -9.78 -13.85
C ARG A 240 -2.12 -10.63 -14.69
N ASP A 241 -1.92 -11.94 -14.73
CA ASP A 241 -2.84 -12.89 -15.37
C ASP A 241 -4.24 -12.90 -14.74
N ALA A 242 -4.35 -12.52 -13.45
CA ALA A 242 -5.64 -12.34 -12.80
C ALA A 242 -6.32 -11.00 -13.13
N GLY A 243 -5.58 -10.05 -13.72
CA GLY A 243 -6.06 -8.73 -14.13
C GLY A 243 -5.59 -7.57 -13.24
N ILE A 244 -4.51 -7.75 -12.47
CA ILE A 244 -3.80 -6.63 -11.80
C ILE A 244 -2.95 -5.89 -12.84
N ASP A 245 -3.01 -4.56 -12.83
CA ASP A 245 -2.28 -3.74 -13.80
C ASP A 245 -0.94 -3.24 -13.22
N LEU A 246 -0.94 -2.86 -11.94
CA LEU A 246 0.25 -2.32 -11.25
C LEU A 246 0.47 -3.03 -9.92
N VAL A 247 1.72 -3.32 -9.58
CA VAL A 247 2.12 -3.86 -8.28
C VAL A 247 3.03 -2.87 -7.56
N VAL A 248 2.57 -2.41 -6.39
CA VAL A 248 3.26 -1.48 -5.51
C VAL A 248 3.88 -2.25 -4.35
N GLY A 249 5.21 -2.34 -4.35
CA GLY A 249 5.96 -3.02 -3.30
C GLY A 249 6.20 -2.12 -2.10
N TYR A 250 5.79 -2.55 -0.91
CA TYR A 250 6.21 -1.96 0.35
C TYR A 250 7.40 -2.76 0.91
N PRO A 251 8.60 -2.17 1.08
CA PRO A 251 9.80 -2.89 1.49
C PRO A 251 9.74 -3.23 2.99
N ALA A 252 9.25 -4.43 3.32
CA ALA A 252 8.94 -4.84 4.69
C ALA A 252 10.18 -5.00 5.58
N ARG A 253 11.37 -5.07 4.97
CA ARG A 253 12.67 -5.12 5.67
C ARG A 253 13.42 -3.79 5.66
N GLY A 254 12.75 -2.71 5.25
CA GLY A 254 13.35 -1.39 5.09
C GLY A 254 13.72 -1.08 3.64
N VAL A 255 13.68 0.21 3.28
CA VAL A 255 13.88 0.70 1.90
C VAL A 255 15.26 0.38 1.34
N ASP A 256 16.28 0.16 2.17
CA ASP A 256 17.60 -0.34 1.77
C ASP A 256 17.55 -1.66 0.99
N GLU A 257 16.52 -2.50 1.21
CA GLU A 257 16.32 -3.73 0.42
C GLU A 257 16.02 -3.41 -1.06
N PHE A 258 15.46 -2.23 -1.31
CA PHE A 258 15.02 -1.75 -2.62
C PHE A 258 15.96 -0.70 -3.23
N ALA A 259 16.76 -0.02 -2.41
CA ALA A 259 17.70 1.02 -2.81
C ALA A 259 19.00 0.47 -3.43
N GLU A 260 19.69 1.31 -4.21
CA GLU A 260 20.96 0.98 -4.90
C GLU A 260 22.19 0.81 -4.00
#